data_AF-A0A1F4VHQ0-F1
#
_entry.id   AF-A0A1F4VHQ0-F1
#
_cell.length_a   1.000
_cell.length_b   1.000
_cell.length_c   1.000
_cell.angle_alpha   90.00
_cell.angle_beta   90.00
_cell.angle_gamma   90.00
#
_symmetry.space_group_name_H-M   'P 1'
#
loop_
_entity.id
_entity.type
_entity.pdbx_description
1 polymer ?
#
loop_
_entity_poly.entity_id
_entity_poly.type
_entity_poly.pdbx_seq_one_letter_code
_entity_poly.pdbx_strand_id
1 'polypeptide(L)'
;MAQRKYSRTSKTARPSRQPALHQLSDEQLTQHLMKIVLGTFVFLVVILGSLMFFAPKLGAFFGLLSFRRNDNNKTVVVAPASPVFSDIPPSTKSENLTLNGFTEPGMTIKLFVNGPEAQSTISDNEGLFTFIDVKLIEGNNKIFAKAVNEQGAESDASIIVSILLDNKAPDVSIDTPTNGETVRNLNKRVLVKGTVSELSTVRVNGNLAVQKSDNTYEIVIGAEEGDLEIKVEATDEAGNTKTEKIFIKYAKGS
;
A
#
# COMPACT_ATOMS: atom_id res chain seq x y z
N MET A 1 103.76 48.37 -5.47
CA MET A 1 104.40 49.48 -4.72
C MET A 1 103.38 49.98 -3.72
N ALA A 2 103.42 49.60 -2.44
CA ALA A 2 104.37 49.97 -1.40
C ALA A 2 104.22 51.43 -0.92
N GLN A 3 103.69 51.56 0.31
CA GLN A 3 104.03 52.53 1.37
C GLN A 3 103.67 54.01 1.12
N ARG A 4 103.32 54.84 2.10
CA ARG A 4 103.13 54.83 3.56
C ARG A 4 102.59 56.24 3.86
N LYS A 5 101.77 56.42 4.90
CA LYS A 5 102.15 57.33 6.00
C LYS A 5 101.22 57.15 7.19
N TYR A 6 101.88 56.82 8.30
CA TYR A 6 101.38 56.83 9.67
C TYR A 6 101.44 58.25 10.22
N SER A 7 100.52 58.56 11.13
CA SER A 7 100.73 59.52 12.21
C SER A 7 99.99 59.05 13.47
N ARG A 8 100.76 58.82 14.54
CA ARG A 8 100.35 58.43 15.90
C ARG A 8 100.01 59.68 16.73
N THR A 9 99.11 59.51 17.72
CA THR A 9 99.10 60.02 19.13
C THR A 9 97.63 60.20 19.57
N SER A 10 97.13 59.97 20.79
CA SER A 10 97.61 59.44 22.07
C SER A 10 96.39 59.29 23.01
N LYS A 11 96.27 58.14 23.68
CA LYS A 11 95.82 57.90 25.08
C LYS A 11 94.92 58.95 25.79
N THR A 12 93.68 58.57 26.13
CA THR A 12 92.96 58.97 27.37
C THR A 12 91.88 57.93 27.72
N ALA A 13 91.73 57.61 29.01
CA ALA A 13 90.83 56.60 29.56
C ALA A 13 89.74 57.21 30.47
N ARG A 14 88.68 56.40 30.71
CA ARG A 14 87.55 56.47 31.69
C ARG A 14 86.27 57.20 31.25
N PRO A 15 85.07 56.89 31.83
CA PRO A 15 84.62 55.66 32.50
C PRO A 15 83.25 55.14 31.97
N SER A 16 82.91 53.91 32.34
CA SER A 16 81.58 53.31 32.21
C SER A 16 80.54 54.07 33.05
N ARG A 17 79.50 54.63 32.40
CA ARG A 17 78.27 55.07 33.08
C ARG A 17 77.22 53.97 32.97
N GLN A 18 77.06 53.20 34.05
CA GLN A 18 75.77 52.57 34.35
C GLN A 18 74.82 53.68 34.82
N PRO A 19 73.59 53.80 34.28
CA PRO A 19 72.59 54.67 34.87
C PRO A 19 72.12 54.07 36.20
N ALA A 20 72.09 54.89 37.24
CA ALA A 20 71.63 54.55 38.57
C ALA A 20 70.16 54.07 38.54
N LEU A 21 69.91 52.92 39.16
CA LEU A 21 68.56 52.49 39.53
C LEU A 21 68.01 53.49 40.55
N HIS A 22 67.06 54.34 40.12
CA HIS A 22 66.26 55.16 41.02
C HIS A 22 65.51 54.23 41.98
N GLN A 23 65.97 54.15 43.23
CA GLN A 23 65.18 53.54 44.30
C GLN A 23 64.00 54.48 44.58
N LEU A 24 62.81 54.07 44.14
CA LEU A 24 61.56 54.74 44.47
C LEU A 24 61.40 54.76 46.00
N SER A 25 60.95 55.86 46.58
CA SER A 25 60.67 55.92 48.03
C SER A 25 59.64 54.86 48.42
N ASP A 26 59.68 54.35 49.65
CA ASP A 26 58.75 53.30 50.11
C ASP A 26 57.28 53.68 49.91
N GLU A 27 56.94 54.98 49.97
CA GLU A 27 55.61 55.50 49.61
C GLU A 27 55.30 55.38 48.12
N GLN A 28 56.25 55.66 47.23
CA GLN A 28 56.05 55.49 45.78
C GLN A 28 55.98 54.02 45.38
N LEU A 29 56.77 53.17 46.04
CA LEU A 29 56.72 51.72 45.85
C LEU A 29 55.37 51.15 46.31
N THR A 30 54.90 51.51 47.50
CA THR A 30 53.60 51.07 48.01
C THR A 30 52.45 51.60 47.15
N GLN A 31 52.48 52.85 46.70
CA GLN A 31 51.48 53.40 45.77
C GLN A 31 51.49 52.68 44.41
N HIS A 32 52.67 52.35 43.87
CA HIS A 32 52.78 51.63 42.62
C HIS A 32 52.29 50.17 42.76
N LEU A 33 52.68 49.49 43.84
CA LEU A 33 52.20 48.15 44.18
C LEU A 33 50.68 48.12 44.38
N MET A 34 50.12 49.11 45.08
CA MET A 34 48.68 49.19 45.31
C MET A 34 47.91 49.42 44.01
N LYS A 35 48.44 50.21 43.08
CA LYS A 35 47.87 50.38 41.73
C LYS A 35 47.94 49.10 40.89
N ILE A 36 49.03 48.34 40.98
CA ILE A 36 49.15 47.04 40.30
C ILE A 36 48.16 46.04 40.88
N VAL A 37 48.07 45.92 42.21
CA VAL A 37 47.13 45.00 42.88
C VAL A 37 45.67 45.37 42.58
N LEU A 38 45.34 46.66 42.57
CA LEU A 38 44.01 47.12 42.19
C LEU A 38 43.73 46.82 40.71
N GLY A 39 44.70 47.02 39.83
CA GLY A 39 44.59 46.69 38.41
C GLY A 39 44.39 45.20 38.16
N THR A 40 45.14 44.33 38.83
CA THR A 40 44.97 42.87 38.72
C THR A 40 43.63 42.42 39.30
N PHE A 41 43.18 43.00 40.41
CA PHE A 41 41.87 42.72 41.00
C PHE A 41 40.74 43.10 40.05
N VAL A 42 40.78 44.30 39.46
CA VAL A 42 39.78 44.74 38.48
C VAL A 42 39.79 43.83 37.24
N PHE A 43 40.96 43.44 36.75
CA PHE A 43 41.09 42.51 35.63
C PHE A 43 40.49 41.12 35.94
N LEU A 44 40.73 40.60 37.15
CA LEU A 44 40.18 39.32 37.60
C LEU A 44 38.65 39.37 37.72
N VAL A 45 38.10 40.47 38.24
CA VAL A 45 36.64 40.69 38.32
C VAL A 45 36.02 40.79 36.91
N VAL A 46 36.69 41.45 35.96
CA VAL A 46 36.23 41.52 34.57
C VAL A 46 36.28 40.16 33.89
N ILE A 47 37.34 39.36 34.10
CA ILE A 47 37.41 37.98 33.59
C ILE A 47 36.30 37.13 34.21
N LEU A 48 36.11 37.18 35.52
CA LEU A 48 35.10 36.39 36.23
C LEU A 48 33.68 36.78 35.81
N GLY A 49 33.42 38.08 35.67
CA GLY A 49 32.15 38.60 35.14
C GLY A 49 31.92 38.20 33.68
N SER A 50 32.97 38.24 32.84
CA SER A 50 32.89 37.76 31.45
C SER A 50 32.60 36.26 31.40
N LEU A 51 33.23 35.46 32.25
CA LEU A 51 32.98 34.02 32.33
C LEU A 51 31.53 33.75 32.72
N MET A 52 30.97 34.50 33.67
CA MET A 52 29.58 34.37 34.09
C MET A 52 28.58 34.78 32.99
N PHE A 53 28.94 35.73 32.13
CA PHE A 53 28.11 36.20 31.02
C PHE A 53 28.23 35.33 29.74
N PHE A 54 29.39 34.72 29.50
CA PHE A 54 29.67 33.88 28.32
C PHE A 54 29.52 32.37 28.57
N ALA A 55 29.58 31.89 29.83
CA ALA A 55 29.40 30.48 30.16
C ALA A 55 28.05 29.88 29.69
N PRO A 56 26.90 30.56 29.81
CA PRO A 56 25.63 30.02 29.31
C PRO A 56 25.64 29.81 27.78
N LYS A 57 26.41 30.64 27.05
CA LYS A 57 26.52 30.57 25.58
C LYS A 57 27.47 29.46 25.11
N LEU A 58 28.50 29.14 25.89
CA LEU A 58 29.38 28.00 25.63
C LEU A 58 28.68 26.65 25.84
N GLY A 59 27.79 26.55 26.84
CA GLY A 59 26.99 25.33 27.07
C GLY A 59 26.07 24.97 25.90
N ALA A 60 25.45 25.97 25.26
CA ALA A 60 24.64 25.78 24.06
C ALA A 60 25.45 25.30 22.83
N PHE A 61 26.74 25.66 22.77
CA PHE A 61 27.66 25.23 21.71
C PHE A 61 28.03 23.74 21.83
N PHE A 62 28.14 23.20 23.04
CA PHE A 62 28.33 21.75 23.26
C PHE A 62 27.04 20.96 23.05
N GLY A 63 25.88 21.56 23.29
CA GLY A 63 24.58 20.99 22.86
C GLY A 63 24.44 20.90 21.34
N LEU A 64 25.14 21.76 20.58
CA LEU A 64 25.25 21.69 19.13
C LEU A 64 26.30 20.69 18.61
N LEU A 65 27.26 20.30 19.46
CA LEU A 65 28.26 19.26 19.15
C LEU A 65 27.82 17.86 19.62
N SER A 66 26.79 17.75 20.44
CA SER A 66 26.16 16.47 20.80
C SER A 66 25.09 16.01 19.81
N PHE A 67 24.93 16.70 18.67
CA PHE A 67 24.01 16.24 17.63
C PHE A 67 24.52 14.96 16.93
N ARG A 68 23.91 13.85 17.33
CA ARG A 68 23.73 12.58 16.59
C ARG A 68 24.99 11.72 16.37
N ARG A 69 25.53 11.18 17.47
CA ARG A 69 26.26 9.90 17.43
C ARG A 69 25.52 8.82 18.22
N ASN A 70 24.22 8.68 17.97
CA ASN A 70 23.47 7.50 18.37
C ASN A 70 22.17 7.36 17.58
N ASP A 71 22.21 7.62 16.27
CA ASP A 71 21.20 7.05 15.37
C ASP A 71 21.63 5.58 15.18
N ASN A 72 21.30 4.75 16.18
CA ASN A 72 21.39 3.31 16.08
C ASN A 72 20.57 2.92 14.86
N ASN A 73 21.27 2.61 13.77
CA ASN A 73 20.81 1.92 12.58
C ASN A 73 19.29 2.00 12.39
N LYS A 74 18.80 3.05 11.71
CA LYS A 74 17.41 3.05 11.22
C LYS A 74 17.32 1.89 10.23
N THR A 75 17.02 0.70 10.74
CA THR A 75 16.90 -0.53 9.97
C THR A 75 15.85 -0.23 8.92
N VAL A 76 16.29 -0.18 7.67
CA VAL A 76 15.37 -0.07 6.53
C VAL A 76 14.56 -1.36 6.56
N VAL A 77 13.34 -1.29 7.09
CA VAL A 77 12.41 -2.41 7.02
C VAL A 77 11.88 -2.44 5.61
N VAL A 78 12.34 -3.42 4.83
CA VAL A 78 11.90 -3.61 3.45
C VAL A 78 10.49 -4.16 3.49
N ALA A 79 9.56 -3.52 2.80
CA ALA A 79 8.19 -4.00 2.65
C ALA A 79 8.16 -5.26 1.79
N PRO A 80 7.29 -6.24 2.10
CA PRO A 80 7.11 -7.41 1.27
C PRO A 80 6.43 -7.07 -0.07
N ALA A 81 6.46 -8.01 -1.01
CA ALA A 81 5.71 -7.93 -2.26
C ALA A 81 4.19 -7.92 -2.01
N SER A 82 3.45 -7.31 -2.94
CA SER A 82 1.98 -7.32 -2.88
C SER A 82 1.44 -8.75 -3.06
N PRO A 83 0.44 -9.15 -2.28
CA PRO A 83 -0.21 -10.45 -2.44
C PRO A 83 -0.99 -10.51 -3.76
N VAL A 84 -1.14 -11.71 -4.31
CA VAL A 84 -1.87 -11.98 -5.56
C VAL A 84 -2.96 -13.00 -5.30
N PHE A 85 -4.20 -12.71 -5.69
CA PHE A 85 -5.29 -13.67 -5.60
C PHE A 85 -5.27 -14.67 -6.77
N SER A 86 -5.80 -15.88 -6.52
CA SER A 86 -5.98 -16.94 -7.52
C SER A 86 -7.48 -17.25 -7.71
N ASP A 87 -7.85 -17.57 -8.94
CA ASP A 87 -9.15 -18.16 -9.32
C ASP A 87 -10.38 -17.41 -8.78
N ILE A 88 -10.35 -16.07 -8.85
CA ILE A 88 -11.48 -15.25 -8.42
C ILE A 88 -12.57 -15.26 -9.49
N PRO A 89 -13.81 -15.69 -9.16
CA PRO A 89 -14.91 -15.63 -10.09
C PRO A 89 -15.36 -14.17 -10.32
N PRO A 90 -15.79 -13.81 -11.54
CA PRO A 90 -16.32 -12.47 -11.81
C PRO A 90 -17.66 -12.22 -11.10
N SER A 91 -18.44 -13.28 -10.86
CA SER A 91 -19.74 -13.23 -10.18
C SER A 91 -20.00 -14.51 -9.39
N THR A 92 -20.89 -14.44 -8.39
CA THR A 92 -21.29 -15.58 -7.57
C THR A 92 -22.67 -15.36 -6.99
N LYS A 93 -23.39 -16.44 -6.72
CA LYS A 93 -24.65 -16.43 -5.95
C LYS A 93 -24.48 -16.66 -4.45
N SER A 94 -23.26 -16.98 -4.01
CA SER A 94 -22.97 -17.24 -2.60
C SER A 94 -22.56 -15.95 -1.89
N GLU A 95 -23.23 -15.63 -0.79
CA GLU A 95 -22.87 -14.49 0.06
C GLU A 95 -21.50 -14.65 0.74
N ASN A 96 -21.03 -15.89 0.87
CA ASN A 96 -19.73 -16.21 1.49
C ASN A 96 -18.85 -16.91 0.46
N LEU A 97 -17.62 -16.42 0.32
CA LEU A 97 -16.65 -16.93 -0.66
C LEU A 97 -15.32 -17.28 0.03
N THR A 98 -14.71 -18.37 -0.41
CA THR A 98 -13.33 -18.69 -0.07
C THR A 98 -12.40 -18.06 -1.11
N LEU A 99 -11.48 -17.21 -0.66
CA LEU A 99 -10.50 -16.55 -1.52
C LEU A 99 -9.11 -17.14 -1.26
N ASN A 100 -8.43 -17.52 -2.33
CA ASN A 100 -7.09 -18.06 -2.28
C ASN A 100 -6.10 -17.12 -2.96
N GLY A 101 -4.83 -17.23 -2.61
CA GLY A 101 -3.78 -16.47 -3.27
C GLY A 101 -2.38 -16.84 -2.82
N PHE A 102 -1.43 -16.07 -3.31
CA PHE A 102 0.00 -16.27 -3.13
C PHE A 102 0.67 -14.98 -2.66
N THR A 103 1.64 -15.12 -1.77
CA THR A 103 2.53 -14.06 -1.29
C THR A 103 3.84 -14.68 -0.81
N GLU A 104 4.70 -13.92 -0.16
CA GLU A 104 5.89 -14.47 0.50
C GLU A 104 5.50 -15.37 1.69
N PRO A 105 6.24 -16.46 1.99
CA PRO A 105 5.94 -17.35 3.11
C PRO A 105 5.97 -16.64 4.48
N GLY A 106 5.06 -17.02 5.37
CA GLY A 106 5.01 -16.52 6.76
C GLY A 106 4.60 -15.05 6.91
N MET A 107 4.03 -14.44 5.87
CA MET A 107 3.52 -13.07 5.94
C MET A 107 2.13 -13.02 6.54
N THR A 108 1.80 -11.95 7.26
CA THR A 108 0.41 -11.66 7.67
C THR A 108 -0.30 -10.94 6.53
N ILE A 109 -1.42 -11.46 6.05
CA ILE A 109 -2.20 -10.88 4.95
C ILE A 109 -3.47 -10.28 5.51
N LYS A 110 -3.66 -8.97 5.30
CA LYS A 110 -4.89 -8.24 5.63
C LYS A 110 -5.77 -8.15 4.40
N LEU A 111 -7.00 -8.65 4.49
CA LEU A 111 -8.03 -8.58 3.47
C LEU A 111 -8.93 -7.38 3.69
N PHE A 112 -9.18 -6.61 2.63
CA PHE A 112 -10.09 -5.48 2.64
C PHE A 112 -11.24 -5.75 1.68
N VAL A 113 -12.47 -5.60 2.17
CA VAL A 113 -13.70 -5.80 1.38
C VAL A 113 -14.52 -4.53 1.50
N ASN A 114 -14.77 -3.87 0.36
CA ASN A 114 -15.56 -2.64 0.27
C ASN A 114 -15.02 -1.48 1.15
N GLY A 115 -13.72 -1.48 1.45
CA GLY A 115 -13.05 -0.41 2.20
C GLY A 115 -12.30 -0.92 3.44
N PRO A 116 -12.98 -1.18 4.57
CA PRO A 116 -12.34 -1.57 5.82
C PRO A 116 -11.70 -2.98 5.74
N GLU A 117 -10.79 -3.23 6.68
CA GLU A 117 -10.24 -4.58 6.88
C GLU A 117 -11.37 -5.53 7.30
N ALA A 118 -11.54 -6.60 6.55
CA ALA A 118 -12.57 -7.61 6.77
C ALA A 118 -12.02 -8.81 7.55
N GLN A 119 -10.82 -9.26 7.20
CA GLN A 119 -10.19 -10.46 7.77
C GLN A 119 -8.66 -10.34 7.69
N SER A 120 -7.95 -11.16 8.47
CA SER A 120 -6.50 -11.35 8.36
C SER A 120 -6.16 -12.83 8.44
N THR A 121 -5.13 -13.25 7.71
CA THR A 121 -4.61 -14.63 7.72
C THR A 121 -3.08 -14.63 7.63
N ILE A 122 -2.43 -15.79 7.69
CA ILE A 122 -0.99 -15.94 7.53
C ILE A 122 -0.72 -16.86 6.35
N SER A 123 0.27 -16.54 5.51
CA SER A 123 0.69 -17.43 4.42
C SER A 123 1.51 -18.60 4.96
N ASP A 124 1.31 -19.77 4.36
CA ASP A 124 2.06 -20.97 4.72
C ASP A 124 3.51 -20.94 4.20
N ASN A 125 4.23 -22.05 4.38
CA ASN A 125 5.63 -22.18 3.96
C ASN A 125 5.83 -22.12 2.43
N GLU A 126 4.77 -22.30 1.65
CA GLU A 126 4.77 -22.20 0.20
C GLU A 126 4.30 -20.82 -0.28
N GLY A 127 3.90 -19.94 0.66
CA GLY A 127 3.39 -18.61 0.35
C GLY A 127 1.90 -18.60 0.02
N LEU A 128 1.21 -19.72 0.17
CA LEU A 128 -0.23 -19.82 -0.07
C LEU A 128 -1.00 -19.22 1.11
N PHE A 129 -2.07 -18.50 0.80
CA PHE A 129 -3.01 -18.02 1.80
C PHE A 129 -4.45 -18.29 1.38
N THR A 130 -5.30 -18.52 2.38
CA THR A 130 -6.74 -18.73 2.22
C THR A 130 -7.50 -17.87 3.21
N PHE A 131 -8.49 -17.14 2.71
CA PHE A 131 -9.55 -16.50 3.48
C PHE A 131 -10.82 -17.33 3.32
N ILE A 132 -11.45 -17.69 4.44
CA ILE A 132 -12.65 -18.52 4.48
C ILE A 132 -13.83 -17.64 4.89
N ASP A 133 -15.00 -17.92 4.32
CA ASP A 133 -16.25 -17.22 4.63
C ASP A 133 -16.15 -15.69 4.50
N VAL A 134 -15.52 -15.23 3.41
CA VAL A 134 -15.47 -13.80 3.09
C VAL A 134 -16.87 -13.35 2.70
N LYS A 135 -17.49 -12.53 3.56
CA LYS A 135 -18.84 -12.03 3.38
C LYS A 135 -18.89 -10.92 2.32
N LEU A 136 -19.74 -11.11 1.33
CA LEU A 136 -20.05 -10.17 0.26
C LEU A 136 -21.36 -9.43 0.55
N ILE A 137 -21.54 -8.25 -0.07
CA ILE A 137 -22.82 -7.53 -0.11
C ILE A 137 -23.44 -7.65 -1.50
N GLU A 138 -24.76 -7.52 -1.60
CA GLU A 138 -25.46 -7.58 -2.89
C GLU A 138 -24.87 -6.57 -3.88
N GLY A 139 -24.63 -7.02 -5.11
CA GLY A 139 -24.00 -6.23 -6.16
C GLY A 139 -22.46 -6.31 -6.14
N ASN A 140 -21.81 -5.22 -6.57
CA ASN A 140 -20.36 -5.22 -6.81
C ASN A 140 -19.56 -5.09 -5.51
N ASN A 141 -18.69 -6.06 -5.26
CA ASN A 141 -17.76 -6.10 -4.13
C ASN A 141 -16.33 -5.84 -4.60
N LYS A 142 -15.68 -4.83 -4.03
CA LYS A 142 -14.27 -4.52 -4.30
C LYS A 142 -13.38 -5.14 -3.23
N ILE A 143 -12.44 -5.97 -3.66
CA ILE A 143 -11.57 -6.73 -2.76
C ILE A 143 -10.11 -6.45 -3.11
N PHE A 144 -9.29 -6.25 -2.09
CA PHE A 144 -7.84 -6.20 -2.22
C PHE A 144 -7.19 -6.67 -0.91
N ALA A 145 -5.90 -7.00 -0.96
CA ALA A 145 -5.15 -7.42 0.20
C ALA A 145 -3.80 -6.70 0.30
N LYS A 146 -3.23 -6.71 1.51
CA LYS A 146 -1.87 -6.25 1.80
C LYS A 146 -1.13 -7.30 2.62
N ALA A 147 0.14 -7.49 2.34
CA ALA A 147 1.02 -8.35 3.14
C ALA A 147 1.78 -7.50 4.16
N VAL A 148 2.01 -8.06 5.34
CA VAL A 148 2.72 -7.44 6.46
C VAL A 148 3.76 -8.43 6.95
N ASN A 149 5.02 -8.00 6.99
CA ASN A 149 6.10 -8.83 7.51
C ASN A 149 6.16 -8.81 9.05
N GLU A 150 7.00 -9.65 9.63
CA GLU A 150 7.19 -9.74 11.09
C GLU A 150 7.65 -8.41 11.73
N GLN A 151 8.34 -7.57 10.94
CA GLN A 151 8.81 -6.26 11.36
C GLN A 151 7.76 -5.15 11.23
N GLY A 152 6.54 -5.49 10.77
CA GLY A 152 5.40 -4.59 10.65
C GLY A 152 5.40 -3.68 9.41
N ALA A 153 6.29 -3.90 8.43
CA ALA A 153 6.20 -3.19 7.16
C ALA A 153 5.12 -3.80 6.27
N GLU A 154 4.26 -2.94 5.73
CA GLU A 154 3.17 -3.32 4.83
C GLU A 154 3.58 -3.18 3.36
N SER A 155 3.11 -4.11 2.52
CA SER A 155 3.23 -4.02 1.06
C SER A 155 2.32 -2.94 0.48
N ASP A 156 2.54 -2.62 -0.81
CA ASP A 156 1.51 -2.00 -1.64
C ASP A 156 0.27 -2.92 -1.71
N ALA A 157 -0.89 -2.33 -2.01
CA ALA A 157 -2.13 -3.08 -2.18
C ALA A 157 -2.03 -4.04 -3.39
N SER A 158 -2.66 -5.20 -3.29
CA SER A 158 -2.88 -6.08 -4.44
C SER A 158 -3.69 -5.38 -5.53
N ILE A 159 -3.75 -6.02 -6.71
CA ILE A 159 -4.75 -5.67 -7.72
C ILE A 159 -6.14 -5.73 -7.07
N ILE A 160 -6.94 -4.69 -7.29
CA ILE A 160 -8.34 -4.66 -6.85
C ILE A 160 -9.14 -5.59 -7.77
N VAL A 161 -9.75 -6.59 -7.18
CA VAL A 161 -10.68 -7.50 -7.86
C VAL A 161 -12.11 -7.11 -7.54
N SER A 162 -13.00 -7.28 -8.51
CA SER A 162 -14.42 -6.97 -8.37
C SER A 162 -15.24 -8.24 -8.58
N ILE A 163 -16.09 -8.55 -7.61
CA ILE A 163 -16.96 -9.74 -7.61
C ILE A 163 -18.40 -9.25 -7.51
N LEU A 164 -19.24 -9.63 -8.48
CA LEU A 164 -20.67 -9.36 -8.44
C LEU A 164 -21.37 -10.46 -7.62
N LEU A 165 -21.94 -10.11 -6.47
CA LEU A 165 -22.90 -10.98 -5.79
C LEU A 165 -24.26 -10.76 -6.45
N ASP A 166 -24.79 -11.82 -7.04
CA ASP A 166 -26.15 -11.89 -7.57
C ASP A 166 -26.80 -13.19 -7.13
N ASN A 167 -27.82 -13.10 -6.28
CA ASN A 167 -28.57 -14.25 -5.77
C ASN A 167 -29.96 -14.42 -6.42
N LYS A 168 -30.24 -13.68 -7.50
CA LYS A 168 -31.54 -13.71 -8.17
C LYS A 168 -31.44 -14.58 -9.41
N ALA A 169 -32.38 -15.51 -9.52
CA ALA A 169 -32.51 -16.29 -10.73
C ALA A 169 -33.08 -15.44 -11.86
N PRO A 170 -32.65 -15.69 -13.11
CA PRO A 170 -33.23 -15.03 -14.25
C PRO A 170 -34.71 -15.40 -14.41
N ASP A 171 -35.53 -14.44 -14.84
CA ASP A 171 -36.90 -14.74 -15.28
C ASP A 171 -36.87 -15.28 -16.72
N VAL A 172 -37.65 -16.31 -16.98
CA VAL A 172 -37.72 -16.98 -18.28
C VAL A 172 -39.17 -16.99 -18.75
N SER A 173 -39.38 -16.72 -20.04
CA SER A 173 -40.67 -16.86 -20.70
C SER A 173 -40.58 -17.83 -21.86
N ILE A 174 -41.71 -18.43 -22.23
CA ILE A 174 -41.85 -19.22 -23.46
C ILE A 174 -43.00 -18.59 -24.25
N ASP A 175 -42.67 -17.85 -25.30
CA ASP A 175 -43.61 -17.09 -26.11
C ASP A 175 -44.21 -17.95 -27.23
N THR A 176 -43.41 -18.89 -27.75
CA THR A 176 -43.85 -19.82 -28.78
C THR A 176 -43.15 -21.16 -28.56
N PRO A 177 -43.88 -22.29 -28.62
CA PRO A 177 -45.34 -22.38 -28.65
C PRO A 177 -45.96 -21.99 -27.30
N THR A 178 -47.27 -21.78 -27.27
CA THR A 178 -48.02 -21.55 -26.03
C THR A 178 -48.40 -22.87 -25.35
N ASN A 179 -48.64 -22.84 -24.03
CA ASN A 179 -49.03 -24.04 -23.30
C ASN A 179 -50.38 -24.59 -23.80
N GLY A 180 -50.42 -25.88 -24.12
CA GLY A 180 -51.58 -26.58 -24.70
C GLY A 180 -51.71 -26.45 -26.22
N GLU A 181 -50.81 -25.73 -26.89
CA GLU A 181 -50.87 -25.54 -28.34
C GLU A 181 -50.69 -26.86 -29.10
N THR A 182 -51.36 -26.99 -30.25
CA THR A 182 -51.09 -28.09 -31.18
C THR A 182 -50.27 -27.61 -32.37
N VAL A 183 -49.00 -28.01 -32.43
CA VAL A 183 -48.09 -27.66 -33.53
C VAL A 183 -48.20 -28.71 -34.64
N ARG A 184 -48.47 -28.27 -35.88
CA ARG A 184 -48.64 -29.14 -37.06
C ARG A 184 -47.70 -28.77 -38.19
N ASN A 185 -46.82 -29.70 -38.58
CA ASN A 185 -45.97 -29.56 -39.78
C ASN A 185 -45.45 -30.91 -40.29
N LEU A 186 -44.80 -30.90 -41.45
CA LEU A 186 -44.26 -32.11 -42.10
C LEU A 186 -42.84 -32.46 -41.66
N ASN A 187 -42.10 -31.51 -41.05
CA ASN A 187 -40.66 -31.61 -40.84
C ASN A 187 -40.23 -32.09 -39.44
N LYS A 188 -41.19 -32.47 -38.57
CA LYS A 188 -40.90 -32.99 -37.22
C LYS A 188 -40.10 -32.02 -36.36
N ARG A 189 -40.42 -30.73 -36.48
CA ARG A 189 -39.68 -29.66 -35.81
C ARG A 189 -40.62 -28.71 -35.10
N VAL A 190 -40.25 -28.26 -33.92
CA VAL A 190 -40.95 -27.21 -33.17
C VAL A 190 -39.98 -26.06 -32.96
N LEU A 191 -40.38 -24.86 -33.40
CA LEU A 191 -39.65 -23.63 -33.11
C LEU A 191 -40.06 -23.15 -31.72
N VAL A 192 -39.09 -23.06 -30.83
CA VAL A 192 -39.25 -22.52 -29.48
C VAL A 192 -38.64 -21.13 -29.44
N LYS A 193 -39.40 -20.15 -28.94
CA LYS A 193 -38.99 -18.77 -28.73
C LYS A 193 -39.44 -18.31 -27.35
N GLY A 194 -38.65 -17.42 -26.76
CA GLY A 194 -39.01 -16.73 -25.54
C GLY A 194 -37.98 -15.67 -25.18
N THR A 195 -38.07 -15.20 -23.95
CA THR A 195 -37.18 -14.17 -23.40
C THR A 195 -36.58 -14.61 -22.08
N VAL A 196 -35.47 -13.98 -21.72
CA VAL A 196 -34.85 -14.06 -20.40
C VAL A 196 -34.68 -12.64 -19.85
N SER A 197 -34.73 -12.43 -18.54
CA SER A 197 -34.53 -11.11 -17.92
C SER A 197 -33.13 -10.54 -18.17
N GLU A 198 -32.14 -11.40 -18.34
CA GLU A 198 -30.72 -11.05 -18.37
C GLU A 198 -29.91 -12.03 -19.22
N LEU A 199 -28.60 -11.77 -19.36
CA LEU A 199 -27.69 -12.65 -20.07
C LEU A 199 -27.61 -14.01 -19.34
N SER A 200 -27.86 -15.09 -20.06
CA SER A 200 -27.94 -16.43 -19.48
C SER A 200 -27.61 -17.51 -20.52
N THR A 201 -27.07 -18.61 -20.04
CA THR A 201 -27.02 -19.86 -20.80
C THR A 201 -28.42 -20.48 -20.81
N VAL A 202 -29.08 -20.50 -21.98
CA VAL A 202 -30.42 -21.07 -22.15
C VAL A 202 -30.34 -22.47 -22.76
N ARG A 203 -31.02 -23.45 -22.15
CA ARG A 203 -31.17 -24.81 -22.67
C ARG A 203 -32.64 -25.17 -22.83
N VAL A 204 -33.01 -25.71 -23.99
CA VAL A 204 -34.37 -26.22 -24.27
C VAL A 204 -34.30 -27.73 -24.48
N ASN A 205 -34.95 -28.49 -23.61
CA ASN A 205 -34.86 -29.96 -23.55
C ASN A 205 -33.41 -30.47 -23.54
N GLY A 206 -32.51 -29.73 -22.86
CA GLY A 206 -31.08 -30.03 -22.76
C GLY A 206 -30.21 -29.49 -23.90
N ASN A 207 -30.80 -29.00 -25.00
CA ASN A 207 -30.06 -28.43 -26.12
C ASN A 207 -29.77 -26.94 -25.88
N LEU A 208 -28.55 -26.48 -26.14
CA LEU A 208 -28.18 -25.07 -26.02
C LEU A 208 -28.93 -24.21 -27.04
N ALA A 209 -29.68 -23.23 -26.57
CA ALA A 209 -30.34 -22.22 -27.39
C ALA A 209 -29.48 -20.96 -27.49
N VAL A 210 -29.54 -20.28 -28.63
CA VAL A 210 -28.83 -19.01 -28.83
C VAL A 210 -29.66 -17.89 -28.23
N GLN A 211 -29.12 -17.20 -27.24
CA GLN A 211 -29.67 -15.94 -26.75
C GLN A 211 -29.10 -14.77 -27.57
N LYS A 212 -29.98 -13.86 -27.99
CA LYS A 212 -29.64 -12.64 -28.73
C LYS A 212 -29.38 -11.49 -27.77
N SER A 213 -28.84 -10.38 -28.28
CA SER A 213 -28.52 -9.19 -27.49
C SER A 213 -29.75 -8.45 -26.92
N ASP A 214 -30.95 -8.77 -27.40
CA ASP A 214 -32.23 -8.27 -26.87
C ASP A 214 -32.83 -9.22 -25.81
N ASN A 215 -32.04 -10.15 -25.30
CA ASN A 215 -32.41 -11.22 -24.38
C ASN A 215 -33.49 -12.18 -24.87
N THR A 216 -33.83 -12.16 -26.16
CA THR A 216 -34.66 -13.21 -26.77
C THR A 216 -33.82 -14.46 -27.02
N TYR A 217 -34.43 -15.64 -26.95
CA TYR A 217 -33.80 -16.89 -27.37
C TYR A 217 -34.66 -17.61 -28.39
N GLU A 218 -34.02 -18.36 -29.28
CA GLU A 218 -34.72 -19.23 -30.21
C GLU A 218 -33.97 -20.52 -30.47
N ILE A 219 -34.71 -21.61 -30.63
CA ILE A 219 -34.17 -22.91 -31.00
C ILE A 219 -35.23 -23.75 -31.71
N VAL A 220 -34.79 -24.59 -32.63
CA VAL A 220 -35.64 -25.60 -33.25
C VAL A 220 -35.33 -26.96 -32.64
N ILE A 221 -36.33 -27.59 -32.02
CA ILE A 221 -36.21 -28.93 -31.45
C ILE A 221 -36.93 -29.95 -32.32
N GLY A 222 -36.44 -31.19 -32.30
CA GLY A 222 -37.14 -32.33 -32.92
C GLY A 222 -38.39 -32.71 -32.12
N ALA A 223 -39.43 -33.14 -32.81
CA ALA A 223 -40.68 -33.59 -32.20
C ALA A 223 -41.19 -34.89 -32.83
N GLU A 224 -41.74 -35.76 -32.00
CA GLU A 224 -42.48 -36.94 -32.43
C GLU A 224 -43.99 -36.73 -32.20
N GLU A 225 -44.80 -37.48 -32.93
CA GLU A 225 -46.26 -37.36 -32.85
C GLU A 225 -46.77 -37.74 -31.47
N GLY A 226 -47.60 -36.85 -30.89
CA GLY A 226 -48.12 -37.00 -29.53
C GLY A 226 -47.86 -35.78 -28.65
N ASP A 227 -47.93 -35.98 -27.34
CA ASP A 227 -47.69 -34.94 -26.36
C ASP A 227 -46.18 -34.71 -26.18
N LEU A 228 -45.76 -33.45 -26.12
CA LEU A 228 -44.37 -33.04 -26.00
C LEU A 228 -44.22 -32.02 -24.86
N GLU A 229 -43.38 -32.35 -23.89
CA GLU A 229 -42.91 -31.41 -22.86
C GLU A 229 -41.77 -30.56 -23.44
N ILE A 230 -41.89 -29.25 -23.30
CA ILE A 230 -40.82 -28.29 -23.58
C ILE A 230 -40.38 -27.71 -22.24
N LYS A 231 -39.16 -28.06 -21.84
CA LYS A 231 -38.49 -27.56 -20.64
C LYS A 231 -37.41 -26.58 -21.05
N VAL A 232 -37.51 -25.34 -20.59
CA VAL A 232 -36.51 -24.29 -20.79
C VAL A 232 -35.81 -24.03 -19.46
N GLU A 233 -34.48 -24.13 -19.47
CA GLU A 233 -33.62 -23.88 -18.32
C GLU A 233 -32.69 -22.71 -18.66
N ALA A 234 -32.72 -21.64 -17.87
CA ALA A 234 -31.76 -20.54 -17.98
C ALA A 234 -30.82 -20.55 -16.78
N THR A 235 -29.54 -20.25 -17.02
CA THR A 235 -28.51 -20.09 -15.98
C THR A 235 -27.74 -18.80 -16.22
N ASP A 236 -27.74 -17.88 -15.28
CA ASP A 236 -27.02 -16.59 -15.39
C ASP A 236 -25.49 -16.77 -15.20
N GLU A 237 -24.75 -15.65 -15.19
CA GLU A 237 -23.30 -15.66 -14.96
C GLU A 237 -22.91 -16.05 -13.53
N ALA A 238 -23.74 -15.70 -12.53
CA ALA A 238 -23.52 -16.02 -11.11
C ALA A 238 -23.86 -17.48 -10.75
N GLY A 239 -24.48 -18.21 -11.68
CA GLY A 239 -24.90 -19.59 -11.54
C GLY A 239 -26.29 -19.77 -10.94
N ASN A 240 -27.14 -18.74 -10.89
CA ASN A 240 -28.55 -18.89 -10.56
C ASN A 240 -29.31 -19.49 -11.73
N THR A 241 -30.31 -20.32 -11.43
CA THR A 241 -31.02 -21.11 -12.43
C THR A 241 -32.52 -20.96 -12.30
N LYS A 242 -33.21 -20.86 -13.44
CA LYS A 242 -34.67 -20.92 -13.52
C LYS A 242 -35.10 -21.95 -14.56
N THR A 243 -36.18 -22.66 -14.28
CA THR A 243 -36.77 -23.64 -15.20
C THR A 243 -38.24 -23.30 -15.43
N GLU A 244 -38.63 -23.24 -16.70
CA GLU A 244 -40.02 -23.10 -17.13
C GLU A 244 -40.43 -24.27 -18.02
N LYS A 245 -41.71 -24.63 -17.97
CA LYS A 245 -42.24 -25.80 -18.68
C LYS A 245 -43.59 -25.51 -19.31
N ILE A 246 -43.75 -26.01 -20.53
CA ILE A 246 -45.05 -26.08 -21.20
C ILE A 246 -45.25 -27.47 -21.81
N PHE A 247 -46.51 -27.84 -22.01
CA PHE A 247 -46.91 -29.06 -22.69
C PHE A 247 -47.64 -28.69 -23.97
N ILE A 248 -47.21 -29.26 -25.09
CA ILE A 248 -47.87 -29.08 -26.38
C ILE A 248 -48.20 -30.43 -26.99
N LYS A 249 -49.03 -30.43 -28.03
CA LYS A 249 -49.26 -31.60 -28.87
C LYS A 249 -48.60 -31.39 -30.22
N TYR A 250 -47.72 -32.29 -30.62
CA TYR A 250 -47.21 -32.31 -31.98
C TYR A 250 -48.01 -33.29 -32.83
N ALA A 251 -48.46 -32.85 -34.00
CA ALA A 251 -49.15 -33.68 -34.97
C ALA A 251 -48.50 -33.51 -36.35
N LYS A 252 -48.26 -34.63 -37.05
CA LYS A 252 -47.67 -34.58 -38.39
C LYS A 252 -48.68 -33.95 -39.36
N GLY A 253 -48.23 -32.96 -40.13
CA GLY A 253 -49.01 -32.41 -41.23
C GLY A 253 -49.35 -33.48 -42.26
N SER A 254 -50.51 -33.34 -42.91
CA SER A 254 -50.90 -34.11 -44.09
C SER A 254 -50.29 -33.54 -45.36
#